data_AF-A0A2W7AHA7-F1
#
_entry.id   AF-A0A2W7AHA7-F1
#
_cell.length_a   1.000
_cell.length_b   1.000
_cell.length_c   1.000
_cell.angle_alpha   90.00
_cell.angle_beta   90.00
_cell.angle_gamma   90.00
#
_symmetry.space_group_name_H-M   'P 1'
#
loop_
_entity.id
_entity.type
_entity.pdbx_description
1 polymer ?
#
loop_
_entity_poly.entity_id
_entity_poly.type
_entity_poly.pdbx_seq_one_letter_code
_entity_poly.pdbx_strand_id
1 'polypeptide(L)' 'MSWQFDCELSLEDFFWQNLKSLLNLTQLDRQHRINNQVVDILAVSPNQQIVLLELKNTEDRYECIPLLR' A
#
# COMPACT_ATOMS: atom_id res chain seq x y z
N MET A 1 19.67 -2.61 -13.67
CA MET A 1 18.86 -3.41 -12.73
C MET A 1 18.68 -2.55 -11.49
N SER A 2 17.52 -1.95 -11.33
CA SER A 2 17.15 -1.20 -10.14
C SER A 2 16.67 -2.16 -9.05
N TRP A 3 16.84 -1.77 -7.80
CA TRP A 3 16.24 -2.46 -6.66
C TRP A 3 14.71 -2.35 -6.73
N GLN A 4 14.00 -3.43 -6.41
CA GLN A 4 12.54 -3.48 -6.33
C GLN A 4 12.09 -4.49 -5.26
N PHE A 5 10.84 -4.39 -4.81
CA PHE A 5 10.25 -5.42 -3.93
C PHE A 5 10.00 -6.71 -4.73
N ASP A 6 9.83 -7.81 -4.01
CA ASP A 6 9.54 -9.11 -4.64
C ASP A 6 8.11 -9.18 -5.20
N CYS A 7 7.13 -8.55 -4.54
CA CYS A 7 5.74 -8.45 -5.01
C CYS A 7 5.00 -7.24 -4.40
N GLU A 8 3.80 -6.96 -4.90
CA GLU A 8 2.94 -5.86 -4.39
C GLU A 8 2.54 -6.06 -2.92
N LEU A 9 2.32 -7.30 -2.48
CA LEU A 9 2.00 -7.59 -1.08
C LEU A 9 3.17 -7.19 -0.15
N SER A 10 4.40 -7.51 -0.54
CA SER A 10 5.59 -7.14 0.24
C SER A 10 5.81 -5.63 0.29
N LEU A 11 5.51 -4.94 -0.81
CA LEU A 11 5.50 -3.48 -0.87
C LEU A 11 4.44 -2.89 0.06
N GLU A 12 3.21 -3.40 -0.01
CA GLU A 12 2.09 -2.96 0.82
C GLU A 12 2.36 -3.20 2.30
N ASP A 13 2.87 -4.38 2.68
CA ASP A 13 3.24 -4.70 4.07
C ASP A 13 4.33 -3.76 4.60
N PHE A 14 5.34 -3.45 3.78
CA PHE A 14 6.39 -2.51 4.15
C PHE A 14 5.82 -1.11 4.42
N PHE A 15 4.99 -0.58 3.52
CA PHE A 15 4.36 0.73 3.71
C PHE A 15 3.37 0.71 4.87
N TRP A 16 2.58 -0.35 5.03
CA TRP A 16 1.64 -0.50 6.13
C TRP A 16 2.34 -0.45 7.49
N GLN A 17 3.52 -1.04 7.64
CA GLN A 17 4.24 -1.01 8.92
C GLN A 17 5.00 0.30 9.17
N ASN A 18 5.35 1.03 8.11
CA ASN A 18 6.27 2.17 8.18
C ASN A 18 5.65 3.50 7.73
N LEU A 19 4.34 3.58 7.51
CA LEU A 19 3.70 4.76 6.93
C LEU A 19 3.96 6.04 7.75
N LYS A 20 3.97 5.90 9.08
CA LYS A 20 4.22 7.03 9.98
C LYS A 20 5.66 7.53 9.90
N SER A 21 6.65 6.64 9.82
CA SER A 21 8.06 7.03 9.75
C SER A 21 8.46 7.54 8.37
N LEU A 22 7.90 6.95 7.30
CA LEU A 22 8.23 7.30 5.92
C LEU A 22 7.54 8.57 5.44
N LEU A 23 6.25 8.72 5.74
CA LEU A 23 5.39 9.76 5.14
C LEU A 23 4.67 10.63 6.18
N ASN A 24 4.88 10.38 7.48
CA ASN A 24 4.18 11.05 8.58
C ASN A 24 2.64 10.90 8.54
N LEU A 25 2.14 9.86 7.88
CA LEU A 25 0.71 9.54 7.82
C LEU A 25 0.35 8.52 8.90
N THR A 26 -0.89 8.58 9.39
CA THR A 26 -1.46 7.58 10.29
C THR A 26 -2.36 6.66 9.47
N GLN A 27 -2.13 5.33 9.51
CA GLN A 27 -2.98 4.38 8.78
C GLN A 27 -4.41 4.41 9.35
N LEU A 28 -5.40 4.28 8.47
CA LEU A 28 -6.81 4.14 8.84
C LEU A 28 -7.37 2.78 8.41
N ASP A 29 -7.15 2.40 7.16
CA ASP A 29 -7.64 1.12 6.63
C ASP A 29 -6.72 0.62 5.52
N ARG A 30 -6.75 -0.69 5.28
CA ARG A 30 -5.95 -1.39 4.28
C ARG A 30 -6.88 -2.09 3.29
N GLN A 31 -6.54 -2.07 2.00
CA GLN A 31 -7.38 -2.63 0.93
C GLN A 31 -8.83 -2.10 1.00
N HIS A 32 -8.95 -0.80 1.23
CA HIS A 32 -10.21 -0.13 1.49
C HIS A 32 -11.06 -0.07 0.22
N ARG A 33 -12.33 -0.49 0.32
CA ARG A 33 -13.26 -0.57 -0.83
C ARG A 33 -14.13 0.69 -0.92
N ILE A 34 -14.01 1.42 -2.03
CA ILE A 34 -14.87 2.58 -2.36
C ILE A 34 -15.36 2.44 -3.79
N ASN A 35 -16.69 2.49 -4.01
CA ASN A 35 -17.31 2.58 -5.34
C ASN A 35 -16.68 1.65 -6.40
N ASN A 36 -16.60 0.35 -6.07
CA ASN A 36 -16.00 -0.72 -6.89
C ASN A 36 -14.48 -0.65 -7.12
N GLN A 37 -13.77 0.26 -6.46
CA GLN A 37 -12.31 0.31 -6.45
C GLN A 37 -11.78 -0.15 -5.10
N VAL A 38 -10.57 -0.70 -5.11
CA VAL A 38 -9.79 -1.04 -3.93
C VAL A 38 -8.64 -0.05 -3.88
N VAL A 39 -8.46 0.61 -2.74
CA VAL A 39 -7.30 1.47 -2.44
C VAL A 39 -6.40 0.70 -1.50
N ASP A 40 -5.11 0.59 -1.81
CA ASP A 40 -4.17 -0.20 -1.01
C ASP A 40 -4.11 0.28 0.44
N ILE A 41 -3.93 1.59 0.66
CA ILE A 41 -3.91 2.16 2.02
C ILE A 41 -4.72 3.46 2.09
N LEU A 42 -5.68 3.50 3.00
CA LEU A 42 -6.34 4.72 3.45
C LEU A 42 -5.61 5.25 4.69
N ALA A 43 -5.27 6.53 4.68
CA ALA A 43 -4.54 7.16 5.77
C ALA A 43 -5.04 8.58 6.06
N VAL A 44 -4.58 9.15 7.16
CA VAL A 44 -4.79 10.56 7.51
C VAL A 44 -3.46 11.26 7.74
N SER A 45 -3.34 12.46 7.19
CA SER A 45 -2.19 13.34 7.41
C SER A 45 -2.29 14.08 8.76
N PRO A 46 -1.18 14.68 9.24
CA PRO A 46 -1.20 15.45 10.49
C PRO A 46 -2.18 16.63 10.49
N ASN A 47 -2.50 17.19 9.32
CA ASN A 47 -3.48 18.25 9.12
C ASN A 47 -4.91 17.72 8.84
N GLN A 48 -5.19 16.47 9.21
CA GLN A 48 -6.53 15.84 9.12
C GLN A 48 -7.09 15.72 7.69
N GLN A 49 -6.22 15.62 6.68
CA GLN A 49 -6.64 15.33 5.32
C GLN A 49 -6.65 13.83 5.09
N ILE A 50 -7.68 13.34 4.41
CA ILE A 50 -7.73 11.95 3.93
C ILE A 50 -6.73 11.79 2.79
N VAL A 51 -5.92 10.75 2.88
CA VAL A 51 -4.93 10.36 1.87
C VAL A 51 -5.25 8.94 1.41
N LEU A 52 -5.38 8.78 0.09
CA LEU A 52 -5.50 7.49 -0.58
C LEU A 52 -4.16 7.16 -1.22
N LEU A 53 -3.54 6.05 -0.82
CA LEU A 53 -2.29 5.58 -1.38
C LEU A 53 -2.57 4.38 -2.28
N GLU A 54 -2.15 4.51 -3.53
CA GLU A 54 -2.07 3.42 -4.51
C GLU A 54 -0.58 3.08 -4.68
N LEU A 55 -0.23 1.82 -4.44
CA LEU A 55 1.13 1.31 -4.49
C LEU A 55 1.33 0.50 -5.77
N LYS A 56 2.50 0.66 -6.38
CA LYS A 56 2.93 -0.11 -7.55
C LYS A 56 4.40 -0.46 -7.42
N ASN A 57 4.71 -1.73 -7.63
CA ASN A 57 6.09 -2.16 -7.87
C ASN A 57 6.36 -1.95 -9.37
N THR A 58 7.49 -1.37 -9.75
CA THR A 58 7.78 -0.94 -11.13
C THR A 58 7.48 -2.02 -12.16
N GLU A 59 6.50 -1.73 -13.04
CA GLU A 59 6.15 -2.50 -14.24
C GLU A 59 6.04 -4.03 -14.06
N ASP A 60 5.15 -4.52 -13.19
CA ASP A 60 4.25 -5.64 -13.56
C ASP A 60 3.37 -6.11 -12.39
N ARG A 61 2.15 -6.50 -12.78
CA ARG A 61 1.03 -6.97 -11.96
C ARG A 61 1.25 -8.38 -11.42
N TYR A 62 2.36 -8.63 -10.74
CA TYR A 62 2.48 -9.84 -9.94
C TYR A 62 1.81 -9.58 -8.59
N GLU A 63 0.48 -9.68 -8.59
CA GLU A 63 -0.25 -9.99 -7.37
C GLU A 63 0.44 -11.23 -6.78
N CYS A 64 0.87 -11.12 -5.52
CA CYS A 64 1.62 -12.17 -4.86
C CYS A 64 0.75 -13.44 -4.88
N ILE A 65 0.98 -14.39 -5.80
CA ILE A 65 0.26 -15.66 -5.81
C ILE A 65 0.78 -16.42 -4.60
N PRO A 66 -0.04 -16.61 -3.54
CA PRO A 66 0.35 -17.53 -2.50
C PRO A 66 0.33 -18.90 -3.16
N LEU A 67 1.46 -19.58 -3.25
CA LEU A 67 1.46 -21.01 -3.52
C LEU A 67 0.49 -21.64 -2.50
N LEU A 68 -0.63 -22.12 -3.05
CA LEU A 68 -1.82 -22.70 -2.43
C LEU A 68 -1.67 -23.09 -0.94
N ARG A 69 -2.59 -22.59 -0.10
CA ARG A 69 -2.97 -23.26 1.15
C ARG A 69 -3.88 -24.44 0.86
#